data_AF-A0A7D7VUE9-F1
#
_entry.id   AF-A0A7D7VUE9-F1
#
_cell.length_a   1.000
_cell.length_b   1.000
_cell.length_c   1.000
_cell.angle_alpha   90.00
_cell.angle_beta   90.00
_cell.angle_gamma   90.00
#
_symmetry.space_group_name_H-M   'P 1'
#
loop_
_entity.id
_entity.type
_entity.pdbx_description
1 polymer ?
#
loop_
_entity_poly.entity_id
_entity_poly.type
_entity_poly.pdbx_seq_one_letter_code
_entity_poly.pdbx_strand_id
1 'polypeptide(L)'
;MESLCYFKLIRLKSYCMNQEHIKVFTGSPIFVRRLQKILEENNISSLSKSDKIVGYEISNHIDELYILNVDLAKAKKIIDDFEQEINL
;
A
#
# COMPACT_ATOMS: atom_id res chain seq x y z
N MET A 1 -13.90 28.68 23.14
CA MET A 1 -12.59 28.72 22.45
C MET A 1 -12.00 27.32 22.25
N GLU A 2 -12.24 26.37 23.16
CA GLU A 2 -11.76 24.98 23.09
C GLU A 2 -12.31 24.16 21.90
N SER A 3 -13.56 24.43 21.48
CA SER A 3 -14.21 23.71 20.37
C SER A 3 -13.56 23.94 18.99
N LEU A 4 -13.04 25.14 18.74
CA LEU A 4 -12.33 25.47 17.50
C LEU A 4 -10.97 24.78 17.41
N CYS A 5 -10.29 24.65 18.55
CA CYS A 5 -9.00 23.96 18.62
C CYS A 5 -9.18 22.45 18.38
N TYR A 6 -10.22 21.86 18.96
CA TYR A 6 -10.59 20.45 18.75
C TYR A 6 -10.90 20.15 17.28
N PHE A 7 -11.68 21.00 16.61
CA PHE A 7 -12.02 20.81 15.20
C PHE A 7 -10.80 20.88 14.27
N LYS A 8 -9.84 21.76 14.58
CA LYS A 8 -8.57 21.88 13.85
C LYS A 8 -7.72 20.61 14.00
N LEU A 9 -7.66 20.03 15.20
CA LEU A 9 -6.95 18.78 15.47
C LEU A 9 -7.57 17.59 14.72
N ILE A 10 -8.90 17.47 14.70
CA ILE A 10 -9.59 16.41 13.93
C ILE A 10 -9.26 16.51 12.45
N ARG A 11 -9.31 17.73 11.90
CA ARG A 11 -9.00 17.96 10.48
C ARG A 11 -7.56 17.59 10.15
N LEU A 12 -6.62 17.95 11.02
CA LEU A 12 -5.21 17.61 10.85
C LEU A 12 -4.99 16.09 10.94
N LYS A 13 -5.63 15.43 11.90
CA LYS A 13 -5.58 13.97 12.06
C LYS A 13 -6.12 13.24 10.83
N SER A 14 -7.27 13.69 10.30
CA SER A 14 -7.85 13.14 9.08
C SER A 14 -6.94 13.33 7.86
N TYR A 15 -6.29 14.48 7.74
CA TYR A 15 -5.32 14.73 6.68
C TYR A 15 -4.11 13.78 6.76
N CYS A 16 -3.52 13.62 7.95
CA CYS A 16 -2.40 12.69 8.15
C CYS A 16 -2.79 11.25 7.81
N MET A 17 -3.98 10.80 8.23
CA MET A 17 -4.48 9.44 7.98
C MET A 17 -4.69 9.15 6.47
N ASN A 18 -5.00 10.19 5.69
CA ASN A 18 -5.11 10.07 4.23
C ASN A 18 -3.74 9.95 3.54
N GLN A 19 -2.70 10.55 4.11
CA GLN A 19 -1.33 10.54 3.56
C GLN A 19 -0.51 9.32 4.01
N GLU A 20 -1.08 8.45 4.84
CA GLU A 20 -0.41 7.25 5.33
C GLU A 20 -0.35 6.18 4.24
N HIS A 21 0.78 5.45 4.22
CA HIS A 21 0.93 4.27 3.38
C HIS A 21 0.39 3.05 4.12
N ILE A 22 -0.61 2.41 3.53
CA ILE A 22 -1.26 1.23 4.08
C ILE A 22 -0.80 -0.02 3.32
N LYS A 23 -0.62 -1.12 4.04
CA LYS A 23 -0.29 -2.41 3.44
C LYS A 23 -1.50 -2.96 2.72
N VAL A 24 -1.32 -3.39 1.47
CA VAL A 24 -2.42 -3.91 0.63
C VAL A 24 -2.19 -5.31 0.11
N PHE A 25 -0.93 -5.75 -0.01
CA PHE A 25 -0.64 -7.08 -0.52
C PHE A 25 0.65 -7.62 0.11
N THR A 26 0.74 -8.94 0.23
CA THR A 26 1.94 -9.64 0.71
C THR A 26 2.07 -10.94 -0.07
N GLY A 27 3.23 -11.16 -0.67
CA GLY A 27 3.42 -12.32 -1.53
C GLY A 27 4.83 -12.43 -2.08
N SER A 28 5.01 -13.27 -3.10
CA SER A 28 6.32 -13.41 -3.74
C SER A 28 6.76 -12.10 -4.41
N PRO A 29 8.08 -11.83 -4.50
CA PRO A 29 8.61 -10.65 -5.17
C PRO A 29 8.11 -10.46 -6.60
N ILE A 30 7.81 -11.57 -7.29
CA ILE A 30 7.29 -11.56 -8.66
C ILE A 30 5.87 -11.00 -8.69
N PHE A 31 5.00 -11.48 -7.79
CA PHE A 31 3.62 -11.00 -7.72
C PHE A 31 3.56 -9.55 -7.23
N VAL A 32 4.37 -9.19 -6.23
CA VAL A 32 4.46 -7.81 -5.74
C VAL A 32 4.89 -6.85 -6.84
N ARG A 33 5.94 -7.18 -7.61
CA ARG A 33 6.38 -6.36 -8.75
C ARG A 33 5.35 -6.26 -9.86
N ARG A 34 4.65 -7.38 -10.15
CA ARG A 34 3.59 -7.40 -11.15
C ARG A 34 2.43 -6.49 -10.75
N LEU A 35 1.95 -6.60 -9.51
CA LEU A 35 0.89 -5.75 -8.98
C LEU A 35 1.32 -4.28 -8.94
N GLN A 36 2.54 -3.99 -8.53
CA GLN A 36 3.12 -2.65 -8.53
C GLN A 36 3.06 -2.01 -9.93
N LYS A 37 3.42 -2.76 -10.98
CA LYS A 37 3.33 -2.28 -12.37
C LYS A 37 1.90 -1.99 -12.80
N ILE A 38 0.94 -2.86 -12.47
CA ILE A 38 -0.48 -2.65 -12.79
C ILE A 38 -1.02 -1.38 -12.08
N LEU A 39 -0.62 -1.16 -10.83
CA LEU A 39 -0.98 0.05 -10.08
C LEU A 39 -0.37 1.30 -10.73
N GLU A 40 0.90 1.24 -11.15
CA GLU A 40 1.58 2.33 -11.85
C GLU A 40 0.88 2.69 -13.16
N GLU A 41 0.48 1.70 -13.96
CA GLU A 41 -0.29 1.89 -15.20
C GLU A 41 -1.65 2.57 -14.94
N ASN A 42 -2.20 2.42 -13.73
CA ASN A 42 -3.43 3.07 -13.29
C ASN A 42 -3.19 4.38 -12.51
N ASN A 43 -1.96 4.93 -12.55
CA ASN A 43 -1.54 6.15 -11.87
C ASN A 43 -1.66 6.08 -10.33
N ILE A 44 -1.48 4.89 -9.75
CA ILE A 44 -1.48 4.67 -8.31
C ILE A 44 -0.04 4.44 -7.85
N SER A 45 0.48 5.37 -7.04
CA SER A 45 1.82 5.24 -6.47
C SER A 45 1.84 4.16 -5.40
N SER A 46 2.89 3.35 -5.39
CA SER A 46 3.06 2.25 -4.44
C SER A 46 4.52 2.11 -3.99
N LEU A 47 4.68 1.58 -2.78
CA LEU A 47 5.97 1.28 -2.15
C LEU A 47 6.06 -0.21 -1.84
N SER A 48 7.14 -0.85 -2.27
CA SER A 48 7.42 -2.25 -1.93
C SER A 48 8.47 -2.32 -0.81
N LYS A 49 8.24 -3.18 0.18
CA LYS A 49 9.22 -3.50 1.22
C LYS A 49 9.63 -4.97 1.09
N SER A 50 10.93 -5.20 0.92
CA SER A 50 11.45 -6.58 0.87
C SER A 50 11.87 -7.06 2.25
N ASP A 51 11.62 -8.33 2.53
CA ASP A 51 12.13 -9.03 3.71
C ASP A 51 13.63 -9.36 3.59
N LYS A 52 14.20 -9.26 2.38
CA LYS A 52 15.63 -9.52 2.16
C LYS A 52 16.48 -8.43 2.81
N ILE A 53 17.33 -8.86 3.75
CA ILE A 53 18.33 -7.98 4.36
C ILE A 53 19.56 -7.92 3.44
N VAL A 54 19.91 -6.73 2.99
CA VAL A 54 21.10 -6.52 2.14
C VAL A 54 22.36 -6.93 2.92
N GLY A 55 23.22 -7.73 2.29
CA GLY A 55 24.45 -8.25 2.90
C GLY A 55 24.29 -9.56 3.68
N TYR A 56 23.07 -10.09 3.76
CA TYR A 56 22.78 -11.41 4.33
C TYR A 56 22.05 -12.28 3.32
N GLU A 57 22.32 -13.59 3.31
CA GLU A 57 21.62 -14.57 2.47
C GLU A 57 20.29 -15.03 3.08
N ILE A 58 19.73 -14.25 4.01
CA ILE A 58 18.48 -14.56 4.70
C ILE A 58 17.34 -13.84 3.95
N SER A 59 16.41 -14.62 3.41
CA SER A 59 15.20 -14.11 2.77
C SER A 59 14.12 -15.18 2.81
N ASN A 60 12.91 -14.81 3.23
CA ASN A 60 11.74 -15.68 3.08
C ASN A 60 11.12 -15.57 1.68
N HIS A 61 11.69 -14.73 0.80
CA HIS A 61 11.13 -14.40 -0.52
C HIS A 61 9.66 -13.95 -0.43
N ILE A 62 9.36 -13.14 0.58
CA ILE A 62 8.06 -12.51 0.80
C ILE A 62 8.32 -11.01 0.82
N ASP A 63 7.65 -10.30 -0.08
CA ASP A 63 7.68 -8.85 -0.15
C ASP A 63 6.28 -8.32 0.19
N GLU A 64 6.23 -7.10 0.73
CA GLU A 64 5.00 -6.40 1.09
C GLU A 64 4.80 -5.19 0.16
N LEU A 65 3.56 -4.92 -0.23
CA LEU A 65 3.19 -3.77 -1.05
C LEU A 65 2.31 -2.80 -0.27
N TYR A 66 2.61 -1.52 -0.41
CA TYR A 66 1.93 -0.42 0.27
C TYR A 66 1.46 0.62 -0.75
N ILE A 67 0.33 1.27 -0.48
CA ILE A 67 -0.19 2.40 -1.27
C ILE A 67 -0.64 3.53 -0.34
N LEU A 68 -0.80 4.73 -0.87
CA LEU A 68 -1.44 5.82 -0.14
C LEU A 68 -2.90 5.49 0.15
N ASN A 69 -3.34 5.76 1.39
CA ASN A 69 -4.73 5.50 1.81
C ASN A 69 -5.76 6.25 0.94
N VAL A 70 -5.44 7.45 0.44
CA VAL A 70 -6.30 8.18 -0.51
C VAL A 70 -6.63 7.40 -1.78
N ASP A 71 -5.75 6.50 -2.22
CA ASP A 71 -5.92 5.73 -3.45
C ASP A 71 -6.49 4.33 -3.20
N LEU A 72 -6.75 3.96 -1.94
CA LEU A 72 -7.32 2.65 -1.57
C LEU A 72 -8.61 2.35 -2.32
N ALA A 73 -9.51 3.33 -2.42
CA ALA A 73 -10.80 3.15 -3.09
C ALA A 73 -10.64 2.82 -4.58
N LYS A 74 -9.62 3.37 -5.24
CA LYS A 74 -9.32 3.09 -6.66
C LYS A 74 -8.59 1.76 -6.81
N ALA A 75 -7.62 1.51 -5.93
CA ALA A 75 -6.77 0.33 -5.97
C ALA A 75 -7.53 -0.96 -5.63
N LYS A 76 -8.57 -0.88 -4.79
CA LYS A 76 -9.28 -2.05 -4.26
C LYS A 76 -9.69 -3.04 -5.35
N LYS A 77 -10.36 -2.54 -6.41
CA LYS A 77 -10.81 -3.42 -7.50
C LYS A 77 -9.64 -4.10 -8.20
N ILE A 78 -8.57 -3.37 -8.46
CA ILE A 78 -7.37 -3.89 -9.13
C ILE A 78 -6.71 -4.99 -8.28
N ILE A 79 -6.63 -4.78 -6.97
CA ILE A 79 -6.07 -5.75 -6.03
C ILE A 79 -6.95 -6.99 -5.97
N ASP A 80 -8.26 -6.82 -5.80
CA ASP A 80 -9.21 -7.93 -5.74
C ASP A 80 -9.18 -8.78 -7.02
N ASP A 81 -9.17 -8.14 -8.20
CA ASP A 81 -9.09 -8.81 -9.50
C ASP A 81 -7.75 -9.57 -9.65
N PHE A 82 -6.64 -8.98 -9.19
CA PHE A 82 -5.33 -9.61 -9.20
C PHE A 82 -5.24 -10.82 -8.26
N GLU A 83 -5.78 -10.70 -7.05
CA GLU A 83 -5.83 -11.80 -6.07
C GLU A 83 -6.67 -12.98 -6.57
N GLN A 84 -7.70 -12.72 -7.36
CA GLN A 84 -8.45 -13.78 -8.04
C GLN A 84 -7.63 -14.44 -9.15
N GLU A 85 -6.87 -13.66 -9.94
CA GLU A 85 -6.05 -14.19 -11.02
C GLU A 85 -4.95 -15.15 -10.52
N ILE A 86 -4.31 -14.85 -9.39
CA ILE A 86 -3.23 -15.67 -8.85
C ILE A 86 -3.72 -16.95 -8.13
N ASN A 87 -5.00 -17.00 -7.76
CA ASN A 87 -5.62 -18.15 -7.09
C ASN A 87 -6.30 -19.11 -8.09
N LEU A 88 -6.28 -18.80 -9.39
CA LEU A 88 -6.68 -19.67 -10.49
C LEU A 88 -5.57 -20.65 -10.86
#